data_AF-A0A7Z8PBH5-F1
#
_entry.id   AF-A0A7Z8PBH5-F1
#
_cell.length_a   1.000
_cell.length_b   1.000
_cell.length_c   1.000
_cell.angle_alpha   90.00
_cell.angle_beta   90.00
_cell.angle_gamma   90.00
#
_symmetry.space_group_name_H-M   'P 1'
#
loop_
_entity.id
_entity.type
_entity.pdbx_description
1 polymer ?
#
loop_
_entity_poly.entity_id
_entity_poly.type
_entity_poly.pdbx_seq_one_letter_code
_entity_poly.pdbx_strand_id
1 'polypeptide(L)'
;MSETSGYGANNIRVQLDPDILHELIFGGEPEPGRDERSQADYHRTCALREHQVYRLMRSLVSQFNGRLKGRRERFKLVEEGDGLVLEFSS
;
A
#
# COMPACT_ATOMS: atom_id res chain seq x y z
N MET A 1 35.67 24.56 -11.11
CA MET A 1 35.42 23.11 -11.01
C MET A 1 33.97 22.93 -10.60
N SER A 2 33.25 22.09 -11.33
CA SER A 2 31.79 22.04 -11.35
C SER A 2 31.25 21.25 -10.16
N GLU A 3 30.53 21.92 -9.26
CA GLU A 3 29.59 21.26 -8.34
C GLU A 3 28.20 21.42 -8.94
N THR A 4 27.84 20.44 -9.78
CA THR A 4 26.46 20.22 -10.20
C THR A 4 25.65 19.87 -8.97
N SER A 5 25.00 20.88 -8.38
CA SER A 5 23.90 20.68 -7.44
C SER A 5 22.88 19.77 -8.11
N GLY A 6 22.81 18.52 -7.67
CA GLY A 6 21.78 17.59 -8.11
C GLY A 6 20.44 18.22 -7.81
N TYR A 7 19.68 18.54 -8.85
CA TYR A 7 18.27 18.91 -8.74
C TYR A 7 17.58 17.76 -8.01
N GLY A 8 17.31 17.94 -6.72
CA GLY A 8 16.66 16.95 -5.88
C GLY A 8 15.33 16.59 -6.52
N ALA A 9 15.15 15.32 -6.86
CA ALA A 9 13.85 14.80 -7.26
C ALA A 9 12.89 15.08 -6.09
N ASN A 10 11.91 15.95 -6.31
CA ASN A 10 10.89 16.27 -5.31
C ASN A 10 9.95 15.06 -5.20
N ASN A 11 10.38 14.05 -4.45
CA ASN A 11 9.59 12.86 -4.21
C ASN A 11 8.62 13.13 -3.05
N ILE A 12 7.32 13.22 -3.37
CA ILE A 12 6.27 13.31 -2.34
C ILE A 12 5.92 11.89 -1.93
N ARG A 13 6.00 11.60 -0.63
CA ARG A 13 5.69 10.27 -0.08
C ARG A 13 4.54 10.38 0.91
N VAL A 14 3.51 9.60 0.69
CA VAL A 14 2.31 9.53 1.55
C VAL A 14 2.19 8.10 2.06
N GLN A 15 2.37 7.92 3.36
CA GLN A 15 2.16 6.63 4.01
C GLN A 15 0.66 6.45 4.30
N LEU A 16 0.12 5.28 3.93
CA LEU A 16 -1.17 4.85 4.43
C LEU A 16 -1.04 4.58 5.92
N ASP A 17 -2.01 5.05 6.69
CA ASP A 17 -2.07 4.84 8.13
C ASP A 17 -1.93 3.33 8.45
N PRO A 18 -0.83 2.90 9.11
CA PRO A 18 -0.58 1.50 9.40
C PRO A 18 -1.67 0.87 10.28
N ASP A 19 -2.26 1.65 11.20
CA ASP A 19 -3.29 1.14 12.11
C ASP A 19 -4.58 0.85 11.35
N ILE A 20 -4.95 1.74 10.42
CA ILE A 20 -6.11 1.53 9.53
C ILE A 20 -5.86 0.33 8.61
N LEU A 21 -4.65 0.20 8.04
CA LEU A 21 -4.31 -0.93 7.18
C LEU A 21 -4.40 -2.26 7.96
N HIS A 22 -3.88 -2.27 9.18
CA HIS A 22 -3.95 -3.43 10.07
C HIS A 22 -5.40 -3.77 10.43
N GLU A 23 -6.22 -2.80 10.81
CA GLU A 23 -7.64 -3.00 11.10
C GLU A 23 -8.41 -3.52 9.88
N LEU A 24 -8.13 -3.03 8.68
CA LEU A 24 -8.80 -3.50 7.45
C LEU A 24 -8.48 -4.97 7.14
N ILE A 25 -7.27 -5.43 7.44
CA ILE A 25 -6.82 -6.80 7.14
C ILE A 25 -7.25 -7.75 8.27
N PHE A 26 -6.93 -7.40 9.51
CA PHE A 26 -7.06 -8.24 10.70
C PHE A 26 -8.25 -7.85 11.59
N GLY A 27 -9.10 -6.93 11.16
CA GLY A 27 -10.27 -6.50 11.93
C GLY A 27 -11.35 -7.57 12.04
N GLY A 28 -11.98 -7.66 13.21
CA GLY A 28 -12.93 -8.71 13.56
C GLY A 28 -12.20 -9.90 14.16
N GLU A 29 -12.22 -10.01 15.48
CA GLU A 29 -11.52 -11.07 16.18
C GLU A 29 -12.04 -12.45 15.77
N PRO A 30 -11.17 -13.46 15.65
CA PRO A 30 -11.63 -14.84 15.72
C PRO A 30 -12.24 -15.05 17.10
N GLU A 31 -13.51 -15.47 17.16
CA GLU A 31 -14.16 -15.68 18.45
C GLU A 31 -13.33 -16.63 19.34
N PRO A 32 -13.02 -16.24 20.59
CA PRO A 32 -12.16 -17.04 21.45
C PRO A 32 -12.81 -18.39 21.77
N GLY A 33 -12.08 -19.48 21.52
CA GLY A 33 -12.48 -20.84 21.90
C GLY A 33 -12.89 -21.77 20.76
N ARG A 34 -12.70 -21.38 19.48
CA ARG A 34 -12.95 -22.29 18.35
C ARG A 34 -11.72 -23.13 17.96
N ASP A 35 -12.05 -24.30 17.40
CA ASP A 35 -11.18 -25.30 16.78
C ASP A 35 -10.12 -24.74 15.80
N GLU A 36 -9.05 -25.51 15.55
CA GLU A 36 -7.96 -25.17 14.59
C GLU A 36 -8.50 -24.74 13.21
N ARG A 37 -9.66 -25.27 12.82
CA ARG A 37 -10.36 -24.94 11.58
C ARG A 37 -10.81 -23.48 11.54
N SER A 38 -11.36 -22.95 12.62
CA SER A 38 -11.81 -21.56 12.67
C SER A 38 -10.65 -20.58 12.63
N GLN A 39 -9.51 -20.94 13.22
CA GLN A 39 -8.28 -20.15 13.11
C GLN A 39 -7.76 -20.15 11.66
N ALA A 40 -7.76 -21.30 10.99
CA ALA A 40 -7.35 -21.41 9.59
C ALA A 40 -8.27 -20.59 8.66
N ASP A 41 -9.59 -20.64 8.88
CA ASP A 41 -10.56 -19.85 8.12
C ASP A 41 -10.34 -18.34 8.32
N TYR A 42 -10.07 -17.90 9.56
CA TYR A 42 -9.72 -16.52 9.87
C TYR A 42 -8.46 -16.05 9.13
N HIS A 43 -7.37 -16.82 9.19
CA HIS A 43 -6.14 -16.49 8.46
C HIS A 43 -6.36 -16.42 6.95
N ARG A 44 -7.17 -17.32 6.40
CA ARG A 44 -7.56 -17.28 4.98
C ARG A 44 -8.33 -16.00 4.65
N THR A 45 -9.25 -15.58 5.50
CA THR A 45 -9.98 -14.31 5.35
C THR A 45 -9.04 -13.11 5.40
N CYS A 46 -8.10 -13.07 6.34
CA CYS A 46 -7.11 -11.99 6.44
C CYS A 46 -6.27 -11.90 5.16
N ALA A 47 -5.75 -13.03 4.67
CA ALA A 47 -4.97 -13.08 3.42
C ALA A 47 -5.78 -12.60 2.20
N LEU A 48 -7.09 -12.92 2.15
CA LEU A 48 -7.98 -12.43 1.10
C LEU A 48 -8.19 -10.91 1.18
N ARG A 49 -8.38 -10.36 2.38
CA ARG A 49 -8.54 -8.91 2.59
C ARG A 49 -7.28 -8.16 2.23
N GLU A 50 -6.13 -8.66 2.67
CA GLU A 50 -4.82 -8.13 2.29
C GLU A 50 -4.70 -8.07 0.76
N HIS A 51 -4.90 -9.19 0.07
CA HIS A 51 -4.85 -9.21 -1.39
C HIS A 51 -5.78 -8.18 -2.04
N GLN A 52 -7.00 -8.01 -1.53
CA GLN A 52 -7.97 -7.04 -2.04
C GLN A 52 -7.51 -5.60 -1.85
N VAL A 53 -6.96 -5.24 -0.68
CA VAL A 53 -6.43 -3.90 -0.39
C VAL A 53 -5.28 -3.58 -1.35
N TYR A 54 -4.31 -4.47 -1.47
CA TYR A 54 -3.16 -4.26 -2.37
C TYR A 54 -3.59 -4.15 -3.83
N ARG A 55 -4.57 -4.95 -4.27
CA ARG A 55 -5.11 -4.87 -5.62
C ARG A 55 -5.82 -3.54 -5.88
N LEU A 56 -6.60 -3.06 -4.91
CA LEU A 56 -7.26 -1.76 -4.99
C LEU A 56 -6.23 -0.63 -5.10
N MET A 57 -5.22 -0.63 -4.23
CA MET A 57 -4.16 0.39 -4.25
C MET A 57 -3.40 0.42 -5.57
N ARG A 58 -3.04 -0.74 -6.12
CA ARG A 58 -2.41 -0.83 -7.45
C ARG A 58 -3.32 -0.28 -8.57
N SER A 59 -4.63 -0.56 -8.50
CA SER A 59 -5.60 -0.02 -9.45
C SER A 59 -5.68 1.51 -9.37
N LEU A 60 -5.70 2.08 -8.17
CA LEU A 60 -5.71 3.53 -7.97
C LEU A 60 -4.44 4.19 -8.52
N VAL A 61 -3.27 3.62 -8.26
CA VAL A 61 -2.00 4.09 -8.82
C VAL A 61 -2.03 4.07 -10.36
N SER A 62 -2.53 3.00 -10.96
CA SER A 62 -2.70 2.90 -12.41
C SER A 62 -3.62 4.00 -12.95
N GLN A 63 -4.74 4.25 -12.29
CA GLN A 63 -5.68 5.32 -12.66
C GLN A 63 -5.05 6.71 -12.55
N PHE A 64 -4.30 6.99 -11.47
CA PHE A 64 -3.59 8.25 -11.32
C PHE A 64 -2.53 8.44 -12.41
N ASN A 65 -1.74 7.42 -12.70
CA ASN A 65 -0.75 7.47 -13.78
C ASN A 65 -1.40 7.63 -15.16
N GLY A 66 -2.58 7.05 -15.38
CA GLY A 66 -3.37 7.27 -16.58
C GLY A 66 -3.73 8.75 -16.78
N ARG A 67 -4.02 9.48 -15.71
CA ARG A 67 -4.28 10.93 -15.74
C ARG A 67 -3.02 11.77 -15.95
N LEU A 68 -1.84 11.23 -15.63
CA LEU A 68 -0.54 11.87 -15.83
C LEU A 68 0.11 11.52 -17.17
N LYS A 69 -0.64 10.92 -18.10
CA LYS A 69 -0.12 10.53 -19.42
C LYS A 69 0.55 11.72 -20.13
N GLY A 70 1.76 11.52 -20.64
CA GLY A 70 2.55 12.56 -21.31
C GLY A 70 3.37 13.46 -20.37
N ARG A 71 3.19 13.31 -19.05
CA ARG A 71 4.04 13.96 -18.03
C ARG A 71 5.20 13.04 -17.63
N ARG A 72 6.25 13.58 -17.01
CA ARG A 72 7.37 12.76 -16.48
C ARG A 72 7.01 12.14 -15.13
N GLU A 73 6.14 12.82 -14.40
CA GLU A 73 5.74 12.49 -13.05
C GLU A 73 4.92 11.20 -12.97
N ARG A 74 5.21 10.35 -11.99
CA ARG A 74 4.56 9.05 -11.79
C ARG A 74 4.34 8.76 -10.31
N PHE A 75 3.19 8.14 -10.04
CA PHE A 75 2.89 7.49 -8.78
C PHE A 75 3.41 6.06 -8.76
N LYS A 76 3.93 5.61 -7.62
CA LYS A 76 4.36 4.25 -7.33
C LYS A 76 3.83 3.83 -5.97
N LEU A 77 3.41 2.58 -5.85
CA LEU A 77 3.11 1.98 -4.55
C LEU A 77 4.37 1.23 -4.10
N VAL A 78 4.84 1.53 -2.89
CA VAL A 78 6.02 0.92 -2.27
C VAL A 78 5.57 0.26 -0.96
N GLU A 79 6.07 -0.94 -0.71
CA GLU A 79 5.87 -1.67 0.55
C GLU A 79 7.06 -1.37 1.46
N GLU A 80 6.82 -0.81 2.64
CA GLU A 80 7.86 -0.45 3.60
C GLU A 80 7.49 -0.94 5.00
N GLY A 81 8.20 -1.97 5.47
CA GLY A 81 7.83 -2.67 6.69
C GLY A 81 6.42 -3.25 6.57
N ASP A 82 5.57 -2.95 7.54
CA ASP A 82 4.17 -3.37 7.58
C ASP A 82 3.21 -2.37 6.90
N GLY A 83 3.75 -1.34 6.25
CA GLY A 83 2.99 -0.23 5.68
C GLY A 83 3.04 -0.15 4.15
N LEU A 84 2.07 0.58 3.61
CA LEU A 84 2.00 0.94 2.19
C LEU A 84 2.27 2.43 1.99
N VAL A 85 3.22 2.75 1.11
CA VAL A 85 3.61 4.13 0.78
C VAL A 85 3.29 4.42 -0.67
N LEU A 86 2.56 5.53 -0.90
CA LEU A 86 2.38 6.12 -2.22
C LEU A 86 3.47 7.16 -2.45
N GLU A 87 4.39 6.87 -3.38
CA GLU A 87 5.44 7.77 -3.82
C GLU A 87 5.04 8.46 -5.13
N PHE A 88 5.19 9.77 -5.20
CA PHE A 88 5.08 10.58 -6.40
C PHE A 88 6.47 11.12 -6.74
N SER A 89 6.99 10.74 -7.90
CA SER A 89 8.33 11.13 -8.37
C SER A 89 8.23 11.83 -9.72
N SER A 90 8.99 12.91 -9.94
CA SER A 90 9.04 13.71 -11.18
C SER A 90 10.27 13.42 -12.05
#